data_AF-A0A6L4YPB1-F1
#
_entry.id   AF-A0A6L4YPB1-F1
#
_cell.length_a   1.000
_cell.length_b   1.000
_cell.length_c   1.000
_cell.angle_alpha   90.00
_cell.angle_beta   90.00
_cell.angle_gamma   90.00
#
_symmetry.space_group_name_H-M   'P 1'
#
loop_
_entity.id
_entity.type
_entity.pdbx_description
1 polymer ?
#
loop_
_entity_poly.entity_id
_entity_poly.type
_entity_poly.pdbx_seq_one_letter_code
_entity_poly.pdbx_strand_id
1 'polypeptide(L)'
;QRIPDGYISGHANQARITTFPMNDPANCLFAKDVISFAREKGWFDGKNKDFSFSDVYAPVDFSGARFSDGRVYAGFNKVYSGMKQYEEYAMGNVKHDGENKFPSNRMPLWIKPDKKLSVQDVMGMMRDHYEGTAMDMTKDVGAGPFKLPYRWRPLTFKVDSANYVNERAISTQQTGFSFVAQSRSWLPDPIGGIIWFGVDDAYSTCYTPMYCGITEIPECFKVGNGDMLNYSETAAFWIFNVVSNFTYLRYDAMIPDVQKVQKNLEDKFVAYTPSVDMAAQNLWNAGKKNEARQFLTDYSVNQANGMTQDWKKLSQYLFVKYMDGNIKKEKDGVFERTETGIA
;
A
#
# COMPACT_ATOMS: atom_id res chain seq x y z
N GLN A 1 -6.20 -7.39 19.86
CA GLN A 1 -5.06 -6.87 20.65
C GLN A 1 -4.71 -5.47 20.14
N ARG A 2 -4.60 -4.48 21.03
CA ARG A 2 -4.25 -3.10 20.72
C ARG A 2 -2.75 -3.02 20.42
N ILE A 3 -2.39 -2.33 19.33
CA ILE A 3 -1.00 -2.05 18.99
C ILE A 3 -0.48 -0.98 19.97
N PRO A 4 0.69 -1.17 20.60
CA PRO A 4 1.25 -0.18 21.51
C PRO A 4 1.50 1.16 20.83
N ASP A 5 1.34 2.27 21.56
CA ASP A 5 1.58 3.60 21.02
C ASP A 5 3.06 3.74 20.59
N GLY A 6 3.27 4.31 19.39
CA GLY A 6 4.59 4.46 18.78
C GLY A 6 5.14 3.20 18.10
N TYR A 7 4.38 2.11 18.08
CA TYR A 7 4.69 0.89 17.31
C TYR A 7 3.82 0.80 16.06
N ILE A 8 4.27 0.01 15.10
CA ILE A 8 3.46 -0.39 13.94
C ILE A 8 3.32 -1.90 13.88
N SER A 9 2.20 -2.36 13.35
CA SER A 9 1.96 -3.76 12.99
C SER A 9 1.58 -3.84 11.52
N GLY A 10 1.80 -4.99 10.91
CA GLY A 10 1.39 -5.27 9.54
C GLY A 10 0.72 -6.63 9.46
N HIS A 11 -0.34 -6.71 8.65
CA HIS A 11 -1.04 -7.95 8.35
C HIS A 11 -1.12 -8.12 6.84
N ALA A 12 -0.65 -9.29 6.41
CA ALA A 12 -0.78 -9.81 5.08
C ALA A 12 -1.91 -10.85 5.07
N ASN A 13 -1.88 -11.82 4.13
CA ASN A 13 -2.85 -12.92 4.09
C ASN A 13 -2.42 -14.09 5.00
N GLN A 14 -1.89 -13.79 6.19
CA GLN A 14 -1.42 -14.73 7.20
C GLN A 14 -1.76 -14.16 8.58
N ALA A 15 -2.30 -14.99 9.49
CA ALA A 15 -2.50 -14.57 10.87
C ALA A 15 -1.14 -14.41 11.55
N ARG A 16 -1.02 -13.40 12.43
CA ARG A 16 0.25 -13.07 13.10
C ARG A 16 0.14 -12.90 14.62
N ILE A 17 -1.08 -12.77 15.15
CA ILE A 17 -1.29 -12.73 16.60
C ILE A 17 -0.97 -14.14 17.13
N THR A 18 0.04 -14.26 17.97
CA THR A 18 0.44 -15.53 18.60
C THR A 18 -0.21 -15.64 19.97
N THR A 19 0.57 -15.46 21.04
CA THR A 19 0.06 -15.34 22.40
C THR A 19 -0.56 -13.96 22.61
N PHE A 20 -1.55 -13.88 23.48
CA PHE A 20 -2.25 -12.64 23.79
C PHE A 20 -2.63 -12.58 25.27
N PRO A 21 -2.74 -11.38 25.86
CA PRO A 21 -3.10 -11.26 27.27
C PRO A 21 -4.55 -11.67 27.48
N MET A 22 -4.77 -12.60 28.42
CA MET A 22 -6.10 -13.14 28.73
C MET A 22 -6.84 -12.35 29.82
N ASN A 23 -6.11 -11.49 30.55
CA ASN A 23 -6.62 -10.70 31.68
C ASN A 23 -6.39 -9.19 31.48
N ASP A 24 -6.54 -8.71 30.24
CA ASP A 24 -6.40 -7.28 29.89
C ASP A 24 -7.47 -6.84 28.88
N PRO A 25 -8.72 -6.63 29.31
CA PRO A 25 -9.82 -6.28 28.41
C PRO A 25 -9.66 -4.87 27.80
N ALA A 26 -8.81 -4.01 28.36
CA ALA A 26 -8.55 -2.69 27.81
C ALA A 26 -7.69 -2.76 26.53
N ASN A 27 -6.77 -3.73 26.46
CA ASN A 27 -5.87 -3.88 25.32
C ASN A 27 -6.09 -5.17 24.51
N CYS A 28 -6.87 -6.14 24.98
CA CYS A 28 -7.15 -7.35 24.22
C CYS A 28 -8.56 -7.88 24.45
N LEU A 29 -9.29 -8.02 23.35
CA LEU A 29 -10.58 -8.68 23.29
C LEU A 29 -10.44 -9.92 22.40
N PHE A 30 -11.05 -11.01 22.84
CA PHE A 30 -11.09 -12.29 22.13
C PHE A 30 -12.38 -13.04 22.54
N ALA A 31 -12.81 -13.98 21.71
CA ALA A 31 -13.99 -14.80 22.01
C ALA A 31 -13.74 -15.67 23.25
N LYS A 32 -14.72 -15.77 24.17
CA LYS A 32 -14.57 -16.48 25.45
C LYS A 32 -14.20 -17.96 25.27
N ASP A 33 -14.60 -18.55 24.15
CA ASP A 33 -14.40 -19.95 23.79
C ASP A 33 -13.21 -20.18 22.85
N VAL A 34 -12.39 -19.16 22.55
CA VAL A 34 -11.28 -19.25 21.57
C VAL A 34 -10.28 -20.38 21.88
N ILE A 35 -10.15 -20.83 23.12
CA ILE A 35 -9.26 -21.95 23.46
C ILE A 35 -10.04 -23.26 23.57
N SER A 36 -11.23 -23.23 24.15
CA SER A 36 -12.07 -24.43 24.27
C SER A 36 -12.50 -24.97 22.92
N PHE A 37 -12.78 -24.08 21.95
CA PHE A 37 -13.10 -24.48 20.58
C PHE A 37 -11.91 -25.18 19.90
N ALA A 38 -10.69 -24.64 20.03
CA ALA A 38 -9.49 -25.29 19.49
C ALA A 38 -9.26 -26.69 20.10
N ARG A 39 -9.53 -26.85 21.42
CA ARG A 39 -9.48 -28.15 22.10
C ARG A 39 -10.53 -29.12 21.61
N GLU A 40 -11.77 -28.67 21.44
CA GLU A 40 -12.86 -29.50 20.90
C GLU A 40 -12.52 -30.02 19.50
N LYS A 41 -11.85 -29.21 18.68
CA LYS A 41 -11.37 -29.62 17.34
C LYS A 41 -10.10 -30.47 17.35
N GLY A 42 -9.47 -30.67 18.50
CA GLY A 42 -8.21 -31.41 18.63
C GLY A 42 -7.00 -30.67 18.05
N TRP A 43 -7.07 -29.35 17.86
CA TRP A 43 -5.97 -28.54 17.32
C TRP A 43 -4.98 -28.07 18.39
N PHE A 44 -5.39 -28.13 19.66
CA PHE A 44 -4.57 -27.70 20.78
C PHE A 44 -4.95 -28.46 22.05
N ASP A 45 -3.97 -29.03 22.74
CA ASP A 45 -4.14 -29.75 24.01
C ASP A 45 -3.28 -29.19 25.16
N GLY A 46 -2.44 -28.18 24.86
CA GLY A 46 -1.55 -27.53 25.82
C GLY A 46 -2.25 -26.64 26.86
N LYS A 47 -1.45 -25.99 27.71
CA LYS A 47 -1.95 -25.06 28.74
C LYS A 47 -2.42 -23.76 28.09
N ASN A 48 -3.46 -23.11 28.65
CA ASN A 48 -3.98 -21.85 28.08
C ASN A 48 -2.88 -20.80 27.86
N LYS A 49 -1.94 -20.64 28.80
CA LYS A 49 -0.85 -19.66 28.70
C LYS A 49 0.08 -19.89 27.49
N ASP A 50 0.11 -21.10 26.95
CA ASP A 50 0.95 -21.51 25.82
C ASP A 50 0.15 -21.51 24.49
N PHE A 51 -1.14 -21.10 24.53
CA PHE A 51 -1.98 -21.00 23.34
C PHE A 51 -1.51 -19.86 22.42
N SER A 52 -1.24 -20.19 21.16
CA SER A 52 -0.92 -19.24 20.12
C SER A 52 -2.02 -19.23 19.06
N PHE A 53 -2.71 -18.10 18.89
CA PHE A 53 -3.85 -17.99 17.98
C PHE A 53 -3.45 -18.32 16.54
N SER A 54 -2.40 -17.69 16.02
CA SER A 54 -1.92 -17.95 14.67
C SER A 54 -1.44 -19.38 14.52
N ASP A 55 -0.64 -19.92 15.46
CA ASP A 55 -0.02 -21.22 15.24
C ASP A 55 -1.02 -22.38 15.37
N VAL A 56 -2.20 -22.12 15.97
CA VAL A 56 -3.30 -23.09 16.07
C VAL A 56 -4.32 -22.92 14.93
N TYR A 57 -4.74 -21.70 14.60
CA TYR A 57 -5.83 -21.47 13.63
C TYR A 57 -5.36 -21.17 12.20
N ALA A 58 -4.12 -20.72 12.03
CA ALA A 58 -3.51 -20.49 10.72
C ALA A 58 -2.00 -20.75 10.81
N PRO A 59 -1.58 -22.01 11.04
CA PRO A 59 -0.16 -22.36 11.16
C PRO A 59 0.62 -21.83 9.96
N VAL A 60 1.71 -21.11 10.19
CA VAL A 60 2.49 -20.55 9.08
C VAL A 60 3.38 -21.63 8.47
N ASP A 61 3.26 -21.80 7.17
CA ASP A 61 4.12 -22.65 6.35
C ASP A 61 5.02 -21.78 5.46
N PHE A 62 5.73 -22.41 4.52
CA PHE A 62 6.52 -21.70 3.51
C PHE A 62 5.71 -20.61 2.80
N SER A 63 4.45 -20.88 2.43
CA SER A 63 3.60 -19.96 1.69
C SER A 63 3.17 -18.78 2.55
N GLY A 64 2.71 -19.04 3.77
CA GLY A 64 2.35 -18.00 4.73
C GLY A 64 3.53 -17.10 5.10
N ALA A 65 4.73 -17.66 5.19
CA ALA A 65 5.94 -16.89 5.43
C ALA A 65 6.37 -16.09 4.19
N ARG A 66 6.54 -16.74 3.03
CA ARG A 66 7.08 -16.14 1.80
C ARG A 66 6.11 -15.18 1.10
N PHE A 67 4.86 -15.61 0.85
CA PHE A 67 3.89 -14.80 0.09
C PHE A 67 3.07 -13.83 0.95
N SER A 68 3.10 -14.00 2.27
CA SER A 68 2.37 -13.14 3.20
C SER A 68 3.30 -12.39 4.12
N ASP A 69 3.91 -13.01 5.12
CA ASP A 69 4.72 -12.28 6.09
C ASP A 69 5.95 -11.59 5.47
N GLY A 70 6.45 -12.07 4.33
CA GLY A 70 7.44 -11.37 3.51
C GLY A 70 7.04 -9.94 3.17
N ARG A 71 5.76 -9.71 2.84
CA ARG A 71 5.25 -8.35 2.56
C ARG A 71 5.25 -7.47 3.80
N VAL A 72 5.00 -8.05 4.97
CA VAL A 72 5.11 -7.31 6.23
C VAL A 72 6.58 -7.00 6.52
N TYR A 73 7.49 -7.94 6.25
CA TYR A 73 8.93 -7.74 6.37
C TYR A 73 9.41 -6.59 5.49
N ALA A 74 9.01 -6.56 4.22
CA ALA A 74 9.28 -5.48 3.27
C ALA A 74 8.85 -4.11 3.82
N GLY A 75 7.61 -4.00 4.28
CA GLY A 75 7.09 -2.76 4.86
C GLY A 75 7.85 -2.32 6.12
N PHE A 76 8.13 -3.25 7.04
CA PHE A 76 8.90 -2.94 8.24
C PHE A 76 10.34 -2.54 7.91
N ASN A 77 10.96 -3.16 6.90
CA ASN A 77 12.35 -2.90 6.50
C ASN A 77 12.55 -1.46 5.98
N LYS A 78 11.50 -0.77 5.54
CA LYS A 78 11.55 0.66 5.18
C LYS A 78 11.74 1.59 6.37
N VAL A 79 11.33 1.16 7.56
CA VAL A 79 11.18 2.06 8.72
C VAL A 79 11.89 1.57 9.98
N TYR A 80 12.50 0.39 9.92
CA TYR A 80 13.25 -0.20 11.03
C TYR A 80 14.48 -0.95 10.52
N SER A 81 15.65 -0.46 10.93
CA SER A 81 16.97 -0.98 10.57
C SER A 81 17.26 -2.41 11.06
N GLY A 82 16.54 -2.89 12.08
CA GLY A 82 16.75 -4.22 12.66
C GLY A 82 16.07 -5.38 11.91
N MET A 83 15.45 -5.14 10.75
CA MET A 83 14.66 -6.16 10.07
C MET A 83 15.45 -7.32 9.48
N LYS A 84 16.71 -7.10 9.06
CA LYS A 84 17.55 -8.10 8.37
C LYS A 84 17.62 -9.47 9.06
N GLN A 85 17.56 -9.52 10.40
CA GLN A 85 17.57 -10.78 11.15
C GLN A 85 16.38 -11.71 10.86
N TYR A 86 15.29 -11.18 10.29
CA TYR A 86 14.09 -11.93 9.92
C TYR A 86 14.01 -12.25 8.43
N GLU A 87 15.05 -11.94 7.64
CA GLU A 87 15.05 -12.16 6.18
C GLU A 87 14.83 -13.65 5.87
N GLU A 88 15.58 -14.55 6.50
CA GLU A 88 15.42 -16.00 6.34
C GLU A 88 13.98 -16.48 6.57
N TYR A 89 13.30 -15.97 7.61
CA TYR A 89 11.89 -16.28 7.85
C TYR A 89 11.01 -15.75 6.72
N ALA A 90 11.19 -14.49 6.32
CA ALA A 90 10.49 -13.90 5.18
C ALA A 90 10.77 -14.64 3.87
N MET A 91 11.90 -15.35 3.77
CA MET A 91 12.23 -16.23 2.66
C MET A 91 11.55 -17.60 2.68
N GLY A 92 10.69 -17.85 3.66
CA GLY A 92 9.96 -19.11 3.79
C GLY A 92 10.70 -20.18 4.59
N ASN A 93 11.89 -19.88 5.14
CA ASN A 93 12.65 -20.79 5.98
C ASN A 93 12.09 -20.78 7.41
N VAL A 94 10.92 -21.38 7.59
CA VAL A 94 10.23 -21.49 8.89
C VAL A 94 10.89 -22.56 9.74
N LYS A 95 11.48 -22.15 10.88
CA LYS A 95 12.12 -23.05 11.84
C LYS A 95 11.14 -23.39 12.95
N HIS A 96 11.15 -24.63 13.40
CA HIS A 96 10.31 -25.10 14.50
C HIS A 96 11.20 -25.67 15.60
N ASP A 97 11.04 -25.16 16.81
CA ASP A 97 11.68 -25.70 18.02
C ASP A 97 10.65 -25.92 19.13
N GLY A 98 11.11 -26.51 20.24
CA GLY A 98 10.25 -26.80 21.39
C GLY A 98 9.31 -27.99 21.23
N GLU A 99 8.48 -28.18 22.25
CA GLU A 99 7.53 -29.29 22.38
C GLU A 99 6.25 -29.08 21.54
N ASN A 100 5.79 -27.83 21.43
CA ASN A 100 4.58 -27.47 20.67
C ASN A 100 4.79 -27.44 19.14
N LYS A 101 6.05 -27.51 18.68
CA LYS A 101 6.43 -27.39 17.26
C LYS A 101 5.90 -26.13 16.59
N PHE A 102 5.74 -25.04 17.34
CA PHE A 102 5.40 -23.76 16.76
C PHE A 102 6.63 -23.11 16.11
N PRO A 103 6.43 -22.21 15.12
CA PRO A 103 7.53 -21.50 14.49
C PRO A 103 8.33 -20.63 15.46
N SER A 104 9.65 -20.75 15.45
CA SER A 104 10.52 -20.13 16.45
C SER A 104 11.33 -18.93 15.95
N ASN A 105 11.36 -18.70 14.63
CA ASN A 105 12.05 -17.58 14.01
C ASN A 105 11.10 -16.52 13.42
N ARG A 106 9.84 -16.47 13.86
CA ARG A 106 8.87 -15.50 13.33
C ARG A 106 9.30 -14.06 13.62
N MET A 107 8.96 -13.17 12.70
CA MET A 107 9.03 -11.72 12.91
C MET A 107 8.02 -11.27 13.98
N PRO A 108 8.37 -10.32 14.87
CA PRO A 108 7.47 -9.84 15.93
C PRO A 108 6.20 -9.22 15.36
N LEU A 109 5.07 -9.37 16.07
CA LEU A 109 3.77 -8.85 15.66
C LEU A 109 3.84 -7.35 15.31
N TRP A 110 4.58 -6.59 16.11
CA TRP A 110 4.85 -5.17 15.90
C TRP A 110 6.33 -4.84 16.09
N ILE A 111 6.73 -3.73 15.50
CA ILE A 111 8.07 -3.13 15.66
C ILE A 111 7.94 -1.66 16.08
N LYS A 112 8.99 -1.12 16.69
CA LYS A 112 9.11 0.32 16.90
C LYS A 112 9.93 0.89 15.74
N PRO A 113 9.36 1.75 14.89
CA PRO A 113 10.13 2.41 13.84
C PRO A 113 11.30 3.23 14.42
N ASP A 114 12.35 3.40 13.62
CA ASP A 114 13.55 4.15 14.02
C ASP A 114 13.25 5.65 14.26
N LYS A 115 12.18 6.16 13.65
CA LYS A 115 11.69 7.53 13.78
C LYS A 115 10.16 7.59 13.70
N LYS A 116 9.56 8.73 14.09
CA LYS A 116 8.15 8.99 13.82
C LYS A 116 7.88 8.98 12.32
N LEU A 117 6.75 8.41 11.92
CA LEU A 117 6.36 8.27 10.53
C LEU A 117 5.48 9.44 10.10
N SER A 118 5.76 9.98 8.91
CA SER A 118 4.84 10.82 8.16
C SER A 118 3.80 9.96 7.43
N VAL A 119 2.74 10.59 6.90
CA VAL A 119 1.79 9.89 6.03
C VAL A 119 2.46 9.34 4.77
N GLN A 120 3.45 10.07 4.23
CA GLN A 120 4.19 9.67 3.04
C GLN A 120 5.09 8.45 3.30
N ASP A 121 5.63 8.30 4.52
CA ASP A 121 6.36 7.08 4.90
C ASP A 121 5.43 5.86 4.84
N VAL A 122 4.19 5.99 5.33
CA VAL A 122 3.19 4.90 5.31
C VAL A 122 2.71 4.60 3.89
N MET A 123 2.49 5.62 3.06
CA MET A 123 2.21 5.44 1.62
C MET A 123 3.36 4.70 0.95
N GLY A 124 4.60 5.10 1.22
CA GLY A 124 5.81 4.48 0.68
C GLY A 124 5.98 3.01 1.07
N MET A 125 5.54 2.61 2.27
CA MET A 125 5.49 1.20 2.65
C MET A 125 4.55 0.39 1.76
N MET A 126 3.41 0.96 1.34
CA MET A 126 2.44 0.26 0.47
C MET A 126 2.92 0.10 -0.98
N ARG A 127 4.02 0.76 -1.34
CA ARG A 127 4.62 0.73 -2.68
C ARG A 127 5.66 -0.36 -2.85
N ASP A 128 6.14 -1.00 -1.80
CA ASP A 128 7.37 -1.80 -1.89
C ASP A 128 7.25 -3.10 -2.72
N HIS A 129 8.34 -3.42 -3.44
CA HIS A 129 8.58 -4.67 -4.16
C HIS A 129 9.88 -5.35 -3.70
N TYR A 130 10.18 -5.25 -2.40
CA TYR A 130 11.36 -5.81 -1.74
C TYR A 130 12.70 -5.18 -2.14
N GLU A 131 12.69 -3.95 -2.67
CA GLU A 131 13.90 -3.30 -3.15
C GLU A 131 15.00 -3.25 -2.07
N GLY A 132 16.22 -3.67 -2.44
CA GLY A 132 17.36 -3.70 -1.52
C GLY A 132 17.46 -4.93 -0.60
N THR A 133 16.65 -5.97 -0.85
CA THR A 133 16.70 -7.25 -0.12
C THR A 133 17.03 -8.42 -1.05
N ALA A 134 17.18 -9.64 -0.52
CA ALA A 134 17.33 -10.84 -1.34
C ALA A 134 16.09 -11.18 -2.20
N MET A 135 14.97 -10.50 -1.95
CA MET A 135 13.67 -10.67 -2.63
C MET A 135 13.39 -9.60 -3.70
N ASP A 136 14.34 -8.70 -3.97
CA ASP A 136 14.18 -7.55 -4.86
C ASP A 136 13.72 -7.97 -6.28
N MET A 137 12.46 -7.68 -6.60
CA MET A 137 11.83 -8.07 -7.85
C MET A 137 12.35 -7.30 -9.08
N THR A 138 13.20 -6.29 -8.89
CA THR A 138 13.88 -5.58 -9.99
C THR A 138 15.17 -6.27 -10.44
N LYS A 139 15.62 -7.30 -9.71
CA LYS A 139 16.91 -7.97 -9.90
C LYS A 139 16.83 -9.40 -10.41
N ASP A 140 15.69 -10.06 -10.29
CA ASP A 140 15.52 -11.42 -10.78
C ASP A 140 15.35 -11.49 -12.31
N VAL A 141 15.42 -12.70 -12.88
CA VAL A 141 15.33 -12.94 -14.33
C VAL A 141 14.01 -12.45 -14.95
N GLY A 142 12.91 -12.51 -14.21
CA GLY A 142 11.60 -12.06 -14.66
C GLY A 142 11.47 -10.55 -14.72
N ALA A 143 12.42 -9.78 -14.17
CA ALA A 143 12.44 -8.33 -14.30
C ALA A 143 12.72 -7.89 -15.73
N GLY A 144 13.35 -8.78 -16.52
CA GLY A 144 13.67 -8.54 -17.92
C GLY A 144 14.60 -7.34 -18.14
N PRO A 145 14.73 -6.88 -19.40
CA PRO A 145 15.64 -5.77 -19.72
C PRO A 145 15.22 -4.43 -19.09
N PHE A 146 13.94 -4.28 -18.73
CA PHE A 146 13.38 -3.03 -18.22
C PHE A 146 13.15 -3.02 -16.71
N LYS A 147 13.70 -4.00 -15.98
CA LYS A 147 13.68 -4.09 -14.51
C LYS A 147 12.27 -4.03 -13.90
N LEU A 148 11.30 -4.61 -14.58
CA LEU A 148 9.90 -4.57 -14.16
C LEU A 148 9.69 -5.39 -12.88
N PRO A 149 9.20 -4.83 -11.77
CA PRO A 149 9.04 -5.56 -10.50
C PRO A 149 7.73 -6.35 -10.40
N TYR A 150 7.10 -6.72 -11.52
CA TYR A 150 5.80 -7.41 -11.54
C TYR A 150 5.86 -8.77 -12.22
N ARG A 151 5.16 -9.75 -11.62
CA ARG A 151 5.02 -11.11 -12.16
C ARG A 151 3.54 -11.42 -12.31
N TRP A 152 3.13 -11.70 -13.54
CA TRP A 152 1.77 -12.13 -13.81
C TRP A 152 1.56 -13.53 -13.23
N ARG A 153 0.36 -13.76 -12.70
CA ARG A 153 0.01 -15.06 -12.12
C ARG A 153 0.04 -16.16 -13.20
N PRO A 154 0.39 -17.41 -12.84
CA PRO A 154 0.69 -17.90 -11.49
C PRO A 154 2.07 -17.47 -10.96
N LEU A 155 2.19 -17.30 -9.64
CA LEU A 155 3.46 -16.94 -8.98
C LEU A 155 4.39 -18.13 -8.69
N THR A 156 3.96 -19.35 -9.01
CA THR A 156 4.75 -20.57 -8.84
C THR A 156 4.92 -21.26 -10.18
N PHE A 157 6.09 -21.81 -10.44
CA PHE A 157 6.40 -22.50 -11.69
C PHE A 157 7.36 -23.68 -11.45
N LYS A 158 7.50 -24.55 -12.45
CA LYS A 158 8.43 -25.67 -12.42
C LYS A 158 9.48 -25.53 -13.52
N VAL A 159 10.72 -25.85 -13.18
CA VAL A 159 11.80 -26.07 -14.15
C VAL A 159 12.37 -27.44 -13.83
N ASP A 160 12.30 -28.35 -14.80
CA ASP A 160 12.59 -29.78 -14.63
C ASP A 160 11.79 -30.39 -13.46
N SER A 161 12.49 -30.88 -12.42
CA SER A 161 11.90 -31.49 -11.23
C SER A 161 11.75 -30.51 -10.05
N ALA A 162 12.27 -29.29 -10.16
CA ALA A 162 12.28 -28.31 -9.07
C ALA A 162 11.10 -27.32 -9.18
N ASN A 163 10.55 -26.95 -8.02
CA ASN A 163 9.54 -25.91 -7.90
C ASN A 163 10.20 -24.57 -7.58
N TYR A 164 9.70 -23.52 -8.20
CA TYR A 164 10.18 -22.15 -8.04
C TYR A 164 9.01 -21.21 -7.78
N VAL A 165 9.35 -20.04 -7.27
CA VAL A 165 8.43 -19.00 -6.88
C VAL A 165 8.93 -17.64 -7.40
N ASN A 166 7.99 -16.81 -7.80
CA ASN A 166 8.13 -15.37 -7.91
C ASN A 166 7.59 -14.71 -6.65
N GLU A 167 8.23 -13.64 -6.18
CA GLU A 167 7.76 -12.94 -5.00
C GLU A 167 6.34 -12.38 -5.18
N ARG A 168 5.64 -12.29 -4.05
CA ARG A 168 4.42 -11.49 -3.96
C ARG A 168 4.75 -10.19 -3.23
N ALA A 169 4.90 -9.11 -3.99
CA ALA A 169 5.14 -7.76 -3.48
C ALA A 169 3.93 -7.16 -2.75
N ILE A 170 4.17 -6.07 -2.02
CA ILE A 170 3.11 -5.28 -1.40
C ILE A 170 2.29 -4.60 -2.48
N SER A 171 2.98 -3.88 -3.37
CA SER A 171 2.35 -3.32 -4.56
C SER A 171 2.16 -4.39 -5.64
N THR A 172 1.04 -4.30 -6.36
CA THR A 172 0.69 -5.25 -7.41
C THR A 172 -0.28 -4.61 -8.40
N GLN A 173 -0.13 -5.01 -9.66
CA GLN A 173 -1.01 -4.70 -10.79
C GLN A 173 -2.46 -5.14 -10.63
N GLN A 174 -2.79 -5.86 -9.55
CA GLN A 174 -4.14 -6.33 -9.23
C GLN A 174 -4.84 -5.45 -8.19
N THR A 175 -4.18 -4.38 -7.73
CA THR A 175 -4.74 -3.47 -6.73
C THR A 175 -5.91 -2.72 -7.35
N GLY A 176 -7.13 -2.91 -6.82
CA GLY A 176 -8.27 -2.10 -7.24
C GLY A 176 -8.16 -0.66 -6.71
N PHE A 177 -7.81 -0.55 -5.44
CA PHE A 177 -7.58 0.70 -4.73
C PHE A 177 -6.64 0.48 -3.55
N SER A 178 -6.03 1.57 -3.08
CA SER A 178 -5.19 1.61 -1.91
C SER A 178 -5.48 2.88 -1.13
N PHE A 179 -5.40 2.84 0.20
CA PHE A 179 -5.57 4.04 1.00
C PHE A 179 -4.75 4.02 2.29
N VAL A 180 -4.41 5.22 2.76
CA VAL A 180 -3.89 5.46 4.11
C VAL A 180 -4.93 6.27 4.87
N ALA A 181 -5.45 5.71 5.96
CA ALA A 181 -6.35 6.42 6.86
C ALA A 181 -5.53 7.17 7.93
N GLN A 182 -5.75 8.48 8.05
CA GLN A 182 -5.13 9.33 9.04
C GLN A 182 -6.21 9.92 9.96
N SER A 183 -6.18 9.51 11.23
CA SER A 183 -7.13 9.97 12.26
C SER A 183 -6.45 10.94 13.21
N ARG A 184 -6.91 12.20 13.23
CA ARG A 184 -6.28 13.30 13.97
C ARG A 184 -7.20 13.78 15.09
N SER A 185 -7.01 13.24 16.29
CA SER A 185 -7.89 13.45 17.45
C SER A 185 -7.92 14.89 17.99
N TRP A 186 -7.00 15.74 17.57
CA TRP A 186 -6.96 17.16 17.96
C TRP A 186 -7.85 18.05 17.07
N LEU A 187 -8.58 17.47 16.12
CA LEU A 187 -9.51 18.16 15.23
C LEU A 187 -10.93 17.55 15.37
N PRO A 188 -12.00 18.33 15.09
CA PRO A 188 -13.36 17.79 15.02
C PRO A 188 -13.48 16.65 14.02
N ASP A 189 -14.30 15.63 14.29
CA ASP A 189 -14.40 14.41 13.46
C ASP A 189 -14.52 14.64 11.94
N PRO A 190 -15.34 15.59 11.42
CA PRO A 190 -15.44 15.83 9.98
C PRO A 190 -14.15 16.38 9.34
N ILE A 191 -13.26 16.96 10.15
CA ILE A 191 -12.00 17.56 9.73
C ILE A 191 -10.84 16.60 10.02
N GLY A 192 -10.81 15.99 11.21
CA GLY A 192 -9.68 15.22 11.70
C GLY A 192 -9.39 13.93 10.94
N GLY A 193 -10.39 13.32 10.31
CA GLY A 193 -10.21 12.13 9.48
C GLY A 193 -9.89 12.48 8.02
N ILE A 194 -8.79 11.93 7.50
CA ILE A 194 -8.45 11.94 6.07
C ILE A 194 -8.21 10.51 5.59
N ILE A 195 -8.87 10.12 4.51
CA ILE A 195 -8.52 8.95 3.70
C ILE A 195 -7.68 9.46 2.53
N TRP A 196 -6.39 9.16 2.56
CA TRP A 196 -5.50 9.38 1.42
C TRP A 196 -5.75 8.25 0.44
N PHE A 197 -6.54 8.51 -0.60
CA PHE A 197 -7.12 7.49 -1.48
C PHE A 197 -6.44 7.47 -2.85
N GLY A 198 -6.12 6.27 -3.33
CA GLY A 198 -5.60 6.01 -4.66
C GLY A 198 -6.29 4.79 -5.28
N VAL A 199 -6.30 4.75 -6.61
CA VAL A 199 -6.84 3.64 -7.41
C VAL A 199 -5.74 2.98 -8.21
N ASP A 200 -5.96 1.73 -8.64
CA ASP A 200 -4.97 0.93 -9.37
C ASP A 200 -3.71 0.61 -8.53
N ASP A 201 -2.64 0.17 -9.19
CA ASP A 201 -1.35 -0.20 -8.61
C ASP A 201 -0.77 0.85 -7.64
N ALA A 202 -0.51 0.45 -6.40
CA ALA A 202 -0.06 1.36 -5.33
C ALA A 202 1.26 2.08 -5.63
N TYR A 203 2.18 1.47 -6.39
CA TYR A 203 3.45 2.08 -6.76
C TYR A 203 3.27 3.24 -7.74
N SER A 204 2.31 3.11 -8.67
CA SER A 204 2.03 4.12 -9.68
C SER A 204 0.76 4.93 -9.43
N THR A 205 0.05 4.70 -8.31
CA THR A 205 -1.11 5.50 -7.92
C THR A 205 -0.71 6.85 -7.30
N CYS A 206 -1.62 7.80 -7.23
CA CYS A 206 -1.42 9.07 -6.53
C CYS A 206 -2.46 9.21 -5.42
N TYR A 207 -1.99 9.31 -4.18
CA TYR A 207 -2.86 9.39 -3.02
C TYR A 207 -3.42 10.81 -2.85
N THR A 208 -4.73 10.95 -3.07
CA THR A 208 -5.44 12.23 -2.94
C THR A 208 -6.20 12.30 -1.60
N PRO A 209 -6.17 13.45 -0.89
CA PRO A 209 -6.80 13.58 0.43
C PRO A 209 -8.32 13.68 0.36
N MET A 210 -9.04 12.62 0.74
CA MET A 210 -10.49 12.63 0.95
C MET A 210 -10.81 12.84 2.42
N TYR A 211 -11.33 14.02 2.77
CA TYR A 211 -11.75 14.27 4.15
C TYR A 211 -12.98 13.44 4.52
N CYS A 212 -13.04 12.91 5.75
CA CYS A 212 -14.19 12.10 6.18
C CYS A 212 -15.48 12.93 6.34
N GLY A 213 -15.38 14.26 6.41
CA GLY A 213 -16.52 15.17 6.53
C GLY A 213 -17.21 15.54 5.21
N ILE A 214 -16.71 15.08 4.06
CA ILE A 214 -17.30 15.42 2.76
C ILE A 214 -18.74 14.90 2.62
N THR A 215 -19.49 15.49 1.71
CA THR A 215 -20.89 15.19 1.43
C THR A 215 -21.14 14.75 -0.01
N GLU A 216 -20.09 14.73 -0.83
CA GLU A 216 -20.13 14.31 -2.23
C GLU A 216 -18.93 13.42 -2.54
N ILE A 217 -19.14 12.43 -3.42
CA ILE A 217 -18.08 11.58 -3.98
C ILE A 217 -17.57 12.24 -5.27
N PRO A 218 -16.25 12.45 -5.44
CA PRO A 218 -15.69 12.99 -6.68
C PRO A 218 -16.11 12.15 -7.90
N GLU A 219 -16.44 12.81 -9.02
CA GLU A 219 -16.90 12.14 -10.25
C GLU A 219 -15.95 11.02 -10.70
N CYS A 220 -14.64 11.26 -10.62
CA CYS A 220 -13.63 10.29 -11.03
C CYS A 220 -13.61 8.99 -10.21
N PHE A 221 -14.22 8.98 -9.02
CA PHE A 221 -14.37 7.81 -8.15
C PHE A 221 -15.83 7.34 -7.99
N LYS A 222 -16.77 7.98 -8.69
CA LYS A 222 -18.20 7.76 -8.48
C LYS A 222 -18.64 6.42 -9.07
N VAL A 223 -19.50 5.72 -8.33
CA VAL A 223 -20.16 4.50 -8.82
C VAL A 223 -20.93 4.81 -10.10
N GLY A 224 -20.78 3.94 -11.11
CA GLY A 224 -21.38 4.11 -12.44
C GLY A 224 -20.50 4.88 -13.42
N ASN A 225 -19.35 5.42 -13.00
CA ASN A 225 -18.37 5.99 -13.92
C ASN A 225 -17.45 4.89 -14.49
N GLY A 226 -17.98 4.11 -15.42
CA GLY A 226 -17.36 2.89 -15.93
C GLY A 226 -17.55 1.67 -15.01
N ASP A 227 -17.14 0.51 -15.49
CA ASP A 227 -17.12 -0.76 -14.78
C ASP A 227 -16.04 -1.66 -15.39
N MET A 228 -15.80 -2.85 -14.82
CA MET A 228 -14.75 -3.80 -15.24
C MET A 228 -14.73 -4.16 -16.73
N LEU A 229 -15.82 -3.94 -17.47
CA LEU A 229 -15.96 -4.23 -18.89
C LEU A 229 -16.21 -2.96 -19.75
N ASN A 230 -16.50 -1.83 -19.12
CA ASN A 230 -16.81 -0.57 -19.79
C ASN A 230 -15.84 0.54 -19.36
N TYR A 231 -14.97 0.91 -20.29
CA TYR A 231 -14.01 1.99 -20.11
C TYR A 231 -14.71 3.36 -19.99
N SER A 232 -14.23 4.19 -19.07
CA SER A 232 -14.61 5.60 -18.97
C SER A 232 -13.38 6.49 -18.97
N GLU A 233 -13.43 7.54 -19.79
CA GLU A 233 -12.37 8.55 -19.89
C GLU A 233 -12.31 9.53 -18.70
N THR A 234 -13.32 9.55 -17.84
CA THR A 234 -13.35 10.41 -16.64
C THR A 234 -13.15 9.62 -15.35
N ALA A 235 -13.14 8.28 -15.42
CA ALA A 235 -12.90 7.42 -14.28
C ALA A 235 -11.40 7.34 -13.95
N ALA A 236 -11.03 7.68 -12.72
CA ALA A 236 -9.65 7.61 -12.28
C ALA A 236 -9.08 6.19 -12.44
N PHE A 237 -9.84 5.16 -12.06
CA PHE A 237 -9.38 3.77 -12.16
C PHE A 237 -8.87 3.45 -13.58
N TRP A 238 -9.63 3.83 -14.59
CA TRP A 238 -9.30 3.55 -15.99
C TRP A 238 -8.12 4.38 -16.51
N ILE A 239 -8.06 5.67 -16.16
CA ILE A 239 -6.92 6.53 -16.55
C ILE A 239 -5.61 6.06 -15.89
N PHE A 240 -5.65 5.66 -14.62
CA PHE A 240 -4.50 5.11 -13.93
C PHE A 240 -4.04 3.78 -14.55
N ASN A 241 -4.99 2.90 -14.89
CA ASN A 241 -4.69 1.66 -15.61
C ASN A 241 -4.00 1.91 -16.96
N VAL A 242 -4.41 2.93 -17.73
CA VAL A 242 -3.74 3.30 -18.98
C VAL A 242 -2.27 3.67 -18.73
N VAL A 243 -2.00 4.49 -17.72
CA VAL A 243 -0.63 4.91 -17.36
C VAL A 243 0.20 3.72 -16.89
N SER A 244 -0.32 2.92 -15.96
CA SER A 244 0.43 1.79 -15.37
C SER A 244 0.73 0.71 -16.41
N ASN A 245 -0.25 0.30 -17.20
CA ASN A 245 -0.07 -0.72 -18.24
C ASN A 245 0.92 -0.28 -19.32
N PHE A 246 0.87 0.99 -19.74
CA PHE A 246 1.86 1.52 -20.69
C PHE A 246 3.27 1.57 -20.08
N THR A 247 3.37 1.99 -18.81
CA THR A 247 4.62 2.06 -18.07
C THR A 247 5.28 0.68 -17.94
N TYR A 248 4.50 -0.39 -17.74
CA TYR A 248 5.06 -1.76 -17.62
C TYR A 248 5.88 -2.20 -18.83
N LEU A 249 5.60 -1.66 -20.03
CA LEU A 249 6.29 -2.05 -21.26
C LEU A 249 7.76 -1.62 -21.30
N ARG A 250 8.12 -0.53 -20.60
CA ARG A 250 9.48 0.02 -20.53
C ARG A 250 9.72 0.69 -19.19
N TYR A 251 9.53 -0.10 -18.13
CA TYR A 251 9.37 0.36 -16.75
C TYR A 251 10.52 1.26 -16.29
N ASP A 252 11.77 0.83 -16.38
CA ASP A 252 12.94 1.60 -15.96
C ASP A 252 13.06 2.99 -16.59
N ALA A 253 12.57 3.17 -17.82
CA ALA A 253 12.56 4.45 -18.51
C ALA A 253 11.34 5.31 -18.15
N MET A 254 10.14 4.71 -18.07
CA MET A 254 8.88 5.46 -17.92
C MET A 254 8.52 5.75 -16.46
N ILE A 255 8.84 4.85 -15.53
CA ILE A 255 8.43 4.99 -14.14
C ILE A 255 8.97 6.25 -13.44
N PRO A 256 10.19 6.76 -13.74
CA PRO A 256 10.66 8.01 -13.14
C PRO A 256 9.80 9.22 -13.51
N ASP A 257 9.26 9.28 -14.74
CA ASP A 257 8.36 10.35 -15.17
C ASP A 257 7.01 10.28 -14.43
N VAL A 258 6.48 9.07 -14.22
CA VAL A 258 5.27 8.86 -13.41
C VAL A 258 5.49 9.31 -11.97
N GLN A 259 6.60 8.88 -11.36
CA GLN A 259 6.93 9.23 -9.97
C GLN A 259 7.17 10.73 -9.77
N LYS A 260 7.71 11.43 -10.79
CA LYS A 260 7.87 12.89 -10.75
C LYS A 260 6.51 13.58 -10.61
N VAL A 261 5.52 13.19 -11.39
CA VAL A 261 4.15 13.76 -11.30
C VAL A 261 3.46 13.34 -10.00
N GLN A 262 3.54 12.05 -9.63
CA GLN A 262 3.05 11.51 -8.37
C GLN A 262 3.55 12.33 -7.17
N LYS A 263 4.88 12.50 -7.09
CA LYS A 263 5.53 13.22 -6.00
C LYS A 263 5.09 14.68 -5.95
N ASN A 264 5.05 15.37 -7.08
CA ASN A 264 4.63 16.78 -7.13
C ASN A 264 3.20 16.97 -6.61
N LEU A 265 2.29 16.07 -6.95
CA LEU A 265 0.89 16.13 -6.49
C LEU A 265 0.78 15.77 -5.01
N GLU A 266 1.40 14.68 -4.56
CA GLU A 266 1.34 14.23 -3.16
C GLU A 266 1.99 15.24 -2.21
N ASP A 267 3.16 15.78 -2.56
CA ASP A 267 3.82 16.82 -1.78
C ASP A 267 2.92 18.08 -1.66
N LYS A 268 2.28 18.48 -2.76
CA LYS A 268 1.34 19.61 -2.77
C LYS A 268 0.16 19.34 -1.84
N PHE A 269 -0.46 18.17 -1.92
CA PHE A 269 -1.62 17.81 -1.08
C PHE A 269 -1.25 17.79 0.41
N VAL A 270 -0.11 17.20 0.76
CA VAL A 270 0.39 17.19 2.13
C VAL A 270 0.70 18.61 2.61
N ALA A 271 1.40 19.42 1.79
CA ALA A 271 1.74 20.79 2.14
C ALA A 271 0.52 21.70 2.33
N TYR A 272 -0.58 21.45 1.61
CA TYR A 272 -1.80 22.26 1.70
C TYR A 272 -2.69 21.86 2.89
N THR A 273 -2.55 20.64 3.39
CA THR A 273 -3.40 20.09 4.45
C THR A 273 -3.53 21.00 5.67
N PRO A 274 -2.46 21.57 6.26
CA PRO A 274 -2.58 22.48 7.41
C PRO A 274 -3.43 23.72 7.13
N SER A 275 -3.33 24.30 5.93
CA SER A 275 -4.12 25.47 5.53
C SER A 275 -5.59 25.12 5.31
N VAL A 276 -5.87 23.96 4.72
CA VAL A 276 -7.23 23.43 4.55
C VAL A 276 -7.87 23.15 5.92
N ASP A 277 -7.14 22.49 6.82
CA ASP A 277 -7.60 22.23 8.19
C ASP A 277 -7.96 23.51 8.93
N MET A 278 -7.08 24.52 8.85
CA MET A 278 -7.28 25.80 9.52
C MET A 278 -8.51 26.53 8.99
N ALA A 279 -8.70 26.56 7.67
CA ALA A 279 -9.87 27.16 7.05
C ALA A 279 -11.18 26.45 7.47
N ALA A 280 -11.20 25.12 7.43
CA ALA A 280 -12.35 24.32 7.86
C ALA A 280 -12.63 24.48 9.36
N GLN A 281 -11.58 24.52 10.19
CA GLN A 281 -11.70 24.68 11.65
C GLN A 281 -12.21 26.08 12.01
N ASN A 282 -11.81 27.12 11.30
CA ASN A 282 -12.32 28.47 11.50
C ASN A 282 -13.84 28.55 11.22
N LEU A 283 -14.31 27.94 10.13
CA LEU A 283 -15.74 27.83 9.82
C LEU A 283 -16.47 27.02 10.91
N TRP A 284 -15.90 25.89 11.32
CA TRP A 284 -16.46 25.03 12.35
C TRP A 284 -16.64 25.74 13.69
N ASN A 285 -15.59 26.44 14.16
CA ASN A 285 -15.60 27.17 15.42
C ASN A 285 -16.54 28.38 15.39
N ALA A 286 -16.79 28.95 14.22
CA ALA A 286 -17.80 29.99 14.02
C ALA A 286 -19.25 29.46 13.96
N GLY A 287 -19.47 28.16 14.20
CA GLY A 287 -20.79 27.52 14.13
C GLY A 287 -21.27 27.20 12.71
N LYS A 288 -20.48 27.51 11.68
CA LYS A 288 -20.79 27.30 10.26
C LYS A 288 -20.41 25.89 9.80
N LYS A 289 -21.03 24.89 10.45
CA LYS A 289 -20.66 23.48 10.29
C LYS A 289 -20.93 22.95 8.88
N ASN A 290 -22.01 23.38 8.24
CA ASN A 290 -22.36 22.94 6.89
C ASN A 290 -21.37 23.53 5.87
N GLU A 291 -21.00 24.79 6.04
CA GLU A 291 -20.03 25.48 5.20
C GLU A 291 -18.62 24.90 5.38
N ALA A 292 -18.24 24.52 6.60
CA ALA A 292 -16.98 23.80 6.85
C ALA A 292 -16.93 22.48 6.07
N ARG A 293 -18.02 21.71 6.10
CA ARG A 293 -18.12 20.45 5.35
C ARG A 293 -18.14 20.69 3.85
N GLN A 294 -18.89 21.69 3.37
CA GLN A 294 -18.92 22.04 1.95
C GLN A 294 -17.54 22.44 1.44
N PHE A 295 -16.81 23.25 2.20
CA PHE A 295 -15.43 23.61 1.87
C PHE A 295 -14.52 22.39 1.73
N LEU A 296 -14.62 21.42 2.63
CA LEU A 296 -13.86 20.16 2.55
C LEU A 296 -14.31 19.29 1.37
N THR A 297 -15.60 19.26 1.07
CA THR A 297 -16.16 18.59 -0.11
C THR A 297 -15.56 19.19 -1.38
N ASP A 298 -15.64 20.50 -1.55
CA ASP A 298 -15.13 21.21 -2.72
C ASP A 298 -13.62 20.99 -2.87
N TYR A 299 -12.85 21.06 -1.78
CA TYR A 299 -11.42 20.79 -1.81
C TYR A 299 -11.13 19.36 -2.30
N SER A 300 -11.75 18.35 -1.68
CA SER A 300 -11.50 16.93 -1.97
C SER A 300 -11.91 16.59 -3.41
N VAL A 301 -13.10 17.02 -3.84
CA VAL A 301 -13.62 16.82 -5.20
C VAL A 301 -12.70 17.47 -6.23
N ASN A 302 -12.28 18.72 -6.01
CA ASN A 302 -11.39 19.42 -6.93
C ASN A 302 -10.00 18.77 -7.01
N GLN A 303 -9.43 18.31 -5.90
CA GLN A 303 -8.12 17.63 -5.94
C GLN A 303 -8.21 16.29 -6.67
N ALA A 304 -9.26 15.48 -6.44
CA ALA A 304 -9.40 14.17 -7.09
C ALA A 304 -9.65 14.27 -8.59
N ASN A 305 -10.59 15.13 -9.00
CA ASN A 305 -10.87 15.35 -10.41
C ASN A 305 -9.65 15.99 -11.11
N GLY A 306 -8.99 16.96 -10.46
CA GLY A 306 -7.78 17.59 -10.98
C GLY A 306 -6.61 16.61 -11.16
N MET A 307 -6.34 15.76 -10.16
CA MET A 307 -5.36 14.68 -10.24
C MET A 307 -5.65 13.77 -11.44
N THR A 308 -6.91 13.37 -11.63
CA THR A 308 -7.29 12.50 -12.75
C THR A 308 -7.02 13.15 -14.11
N GLN A 309 -7.30 14.45 -14.24
CA GLN A 309 -6.96 15.20 -15.46
C GLN A 309 -5.45 15.29 -15.70
N ASP A 310 -4.66 15.51 -14.65
CA ASP A 310 -3.20 15.53 -14.76
C ASP A 310 -2.65 14.14 -15.11
N TRP A 311 -3.27 13.06 -14.61
CA TRP A 311 -2.93 11.69 -14.98
C TRP A 311 -3.25 11.37 -16.45
N LYS A 312 -4.34 11.93 -16.99
CA LYS A 312 -4.66 11.84 -18.42
C LYS A 312 -3.65 12.59 -19.29
N LYS A 313 -3.16 13.75 -18.84
CA LYS A 313 -2.06 14.46 -19.54
C LYS A 313 -0.75 13.66 -19.45
N LEU A 314 -0.50 13.01 -18.31
CA LEU A 314 0.67 12.16 -18.13
C LEU A 314 0.66 10.98 -19.11
N SER A 315 -0.49 10.31 -19.31
CA SER A 315 -0.57 9.22 -20.30
C SER A 315 -0.23 9.69 -21.72
N GLN A 316 -0.74 10.86 -22.11
CA GLN A 316 -0.42 11.48 -23.40
C GLN A 316 1.06 11.84 -23.51
N TYR A 317 1.64 12.41 -22.46
CA TYR A 317 3.06 12.75 -22.39
C TYR A 317 3.95 11.51 -22.53
N LEU A 318 3.68 10.45 -21.77
CA LEU A 318 4.43 9.20 -21.85
C LEU A 318 4.34 8.59 -23.24
N PHE A 319 3.15 8.56 -23.84
CA PHE A 319 2.96 8.07 -25.19
C PHE A 319 3.84 8.83 -26.19
N VAL A 320 3.77 10.18 -26.19
CA VAL A 320 4.58 11.00 -27.09
C VAL A 320 6.07 10.80 -26.83
N LYS A 321 6.52 10.75 -25.58
CA LYS A 321 7.94 10.61 -25.22
C LYS A 321 8.52 9.26 -25.67
N TYR A 322 7.75 8.18 -25.53
CA TYR A 322 8.28 6.81 -25.63
C TYR A 322 7.77 5.95 -26.80
N MET A 323 6.82 6.44 -27.62
CA MET A 323 6.29 5.68 -28.75
C MET A 323 7.38 5.18 -29.71
N ASP A 324 7.16 3.99 -30.27
CA ASP A 324 8.02 3.32 -31.25
C ASP A 324 9.47 3.11 -30.77
N GLY A 325 9.67 2.95 -29.46
CA GLY A 325 10.98 2.72 -28.84
C GLY A 325 11.83 3.98 -28.65
N ASN A 326 11.33 5.15 -29.06
CA ASN A 326 12.03 6.43 -28.89
C ASN A 326 12.14 6.82 -27.41
N ILE A 327 13.05 7.75 -27.13
CA ILE A 327 13.04 8.57 -25.92
C ILE A 327 13.28 10.00 -26.39
N LYS A 328 12.20 10.77 -26.55
CA LYS A 328 12.30 12.16 -27.01
C LYS A 328 12.90 13.04 -25.91
N LYS A 329 13.78 13.97 -26.30
CA LYS A 329 14.42 14.91 -25.38
C LYS A 329 13.40 15.90 -24.80
N GLU A 330 13.60 16.24 -23.54
CA GLU A 330 12.78 17.19 -22.81
C GLU A 330 13.62 17.91 -21.77
N LYS A 331 13.16 19.10 -21.41
CA LYS A 331 13.64 19.84 -20.26
C LYS A 331 12.44 20.26 -19.43
N ASP A 332 12.45 19.88 -18.15
CA ASP A 332 11.42 20.21 -17.17
C ASP A 332 9.99 19.83 -17.59
N GLY A 333 9.84 18.70 -18.29
CA GLY A 333 8.56 18.19 -18.79
C GLY A 333 8.10 18.82 -20.10
N VAL A 334 8.94 19.65 -20.74
CA VAL A 334 8.65 20.28 -22.03
C VAL A 334 9.58 19.68 -23.09
N PHE A 335 8.99 19.12 -24.16
CA PHE A 335 9.75 18.55 -25.26
C PHE A 335 10.61 19.61 -25.95
N GLU A 336 11.87 19.27 -26.16
CA GLU A 336 12.79 20.11 -26.93
C GLU A 336 12.38 20.14 -28.40
N ARG A 337 12.57 21.30 -29.04
CA ARG A 337 12.16 21.55 -30.42
C ARG A 337 13.25 22.25 -31.20
N THR A 338 13.33 21.92 -32.49
CA THR A 338 14.09 22.67 -33.51
C THR A 338 13.11 23.51 -34.34
N GLU A 339 13.63 24.40 -35.21
CA GLU A 339 12.78 25.15 -36.16
C GLU A 339 11.89 24.24 -37.03
N THR A 340 12.34 23.02 -37.33
CA THR A 340 11.63 22.07 -38.19
C THR A 340 10.87 20.99 -37.43
N GLY A 341 10.88 21.00 -36.09
CA GLY A 341 10.10 20.05 -35.28
C GLY A 341 10.85 19.50 -34.07
N ILE A 342 11.17 18.21 -34.12
CA ILE A 342 11.74 17.44 -32.99
C ILE A 342 13.27 17.72 -32.88
N ALA A 343 13.78 17.84 -31.65
CA ALA A 343 15.21 18.04 -31.32
C ALA A 343 15.96 16.76 -30.90
#